data_AF-A0A2D8CN12-F1
#
_entry.id   AF-A0A2D8CN12-F1
#
_cell.length_a   1.000
_cell.length_b   1.000
_cell.length_c   1.000
_cell.angle_alpha   90.00
_cell.angle_beta   90.00
_cell.angle_gamma   90.00
#
_symmetry.space_group_name_H-M   'P 1'
#
loop_
_entity.id
_entity.type
_entity.pdbx_description
1 polymer ?
#
loop_
_entity_poly.entity_id
_entity_poly.type
_entity_poly.pdbx_seq_one_letter_code
_entity_poly.pdbx_strand_id
1 'polypeptide(L)'
;LHVESGKIQQVLELRMTVKPPTGMQEELARPVIEVVEFPSGKLTHEMFAFGSEIAVVPLEGRAAATELSPVKSMAKDRIVETVRQWVGVECQVRFSSDNSATIYAPKNMISTLVGRGGENVKQLQNELGGLRLSIESFDDMPDGMEQPNRFWNDGRKKGNAWENPRRKGKSARRQQRKR
;
A
#
# COMPACT_ATOMS: atom_id res chain seq x y z
N LEU A 1 -27.58 -5.60 -0.09
CA LEU A 1 -27.29 -6.93 -0.70
C LEU A 1 -27.86 -6.92 -2.11
N HIS A 2 -27.02 -7.17 -3.11
CA HIS A 2 -27.43 -7.29 -4.50
C HIS A 2 -27.38 -8.76 -4.92
N VAL A 3 -28.50 -9.28 -5.42
CA VAL A 3 -28.67 -10.68 -5.81
C VAL A 3 -29.17 -10.72 -7.25
N GLU A 4 -28.48 -11.48 -8.09
CA GLU A 4 -28.80 -11.64 -9.50
C GLU A 4 -28.73 -13.12 -9.88
N SER A 5 -29.75 -13.62 -10.59
CA SER A 5 -29.85 -15.02 -11.01
C SER A 5 -29.62 -16.05 -9.88
N GLY A 6 -30.08 -15.73 -8.66
CA GLY A 6 -29.93 -16.59 -7.48
C GLY A 6 -28.51 -16.62 -6.89
N LYS A 7 -27.60 -15.77 -7.37
CA LYS A 7 -26.26 -15.58 -6.81
C LYS A 7 -26.14 -14.21 -6.14
N ILE A 8 -25.44 -14.17 -5.02
CA ILE A 8 -25.08 -12.90 -4.37
C ILE A 8 -23.99 -12.26 -5.22
N GLN A 9 -24.30 -11.16 -5.89
CA GLN A 9 -23.35 -10.42 -6.72
C GLN A 9 -22.53 -9.44 -5.88
N GLN A 10 -23.17 -8.75 -4.94
CA GLN A 10 -22.51 -7.70 -4.17
C GLN A 10 -23.08 -7.58 -2.76
N VAL A 11 -22.19 -7.40 -1.80
CA VAL A 11 -22.52 -7.10 -0.40
C VAL A 11 -21.98 -5.71 -0.11
N LEU A 12 -22.85 -4.81 0.34
CA LEU A 12 -22.48 -3.46 0.76
C LEU A 12 -22.74 -3.32 2.26
N GLU A 13 -21.77 -2.73 2.96
CA GLU A 13 -21.78 -2.35 4.36
C GLU A 13 -21.89 -0.82 4.46
N LEU A 14 -22.61 -0.32 5.46
CA LEU A 14 -22.73 1.11 5.73
C LEU A 14 -21.99 1.46 7.01
N ARG A 15 -21.09 2.44 6.96
CA ARG A 15 -20.35 2.95 8.12
C ARG A 15 -20.62 4.43 8.31
N MET A 16 -20.98 4.83 9.52
CA MET A 16 -21.17 6.24 9.85
C MET A 16 -19.87 6.85 10.35
N THR A 17 -19.48 7.99 9.78
CA THR A 17 -18.29 8.73 10.17
C THR A 17 -18.56 10.24 10.18
N VAL A 18 -17.72 11.01 10.86
CA VAL A 18 -17.78 12.47 10.85
C VAL A 18 -16.55 12.99 10.13
N LYS A 19 -16.75 13.50 8.92
CA LYS A 19 -15.68 14.03 8.07
C LYS A 19 -16.23 15.08 7.09
N PRO A 20 -15.38 15.93 6.49
CA PRO A 20 -15.77 16.74 5.35
C PRO A 20 -16.17 15.82 4.19
N PRO A 21 -17.33 16.01 3.54
CA PRO A 21 -17.72 15.22 2.38
C PRO A 21 -16.80 15.50 1.19
N THR A 22 -16.58 14.49 0.35
CA THR A 22 -15.65 14.60 -0.78
C THR A 22 -16.04 15.73 -1.74
N GLY A 23 -15.13 16.67 -1.99
CA GLY A 23 -15.32 17.78 -2.93
C GLY A 23 -15.85 19.09 -2.31
N MET A 24 -15.97 19.17 -0.98
CA MET A 24 -16.30 20.40 -0.25
C MET A 24 -15.12 20.90 0.57
N GLN A 25 -15.10 22.20 0.89
CA GLN A 25 -14.08 22.84 1.72
C GLN A 25 -14.14 22.33 3.18
N GLU A 26 -12.99 22.17 3.82
CA GLU A 26 -12.78 21.39 5.05
C GLU A 26 -13.51 21.92 6.31
N GLU A 27 -14.07 23.13 6.29
CA GLU A 27 -14.58 23.82 7.49
C GLU A 27 -15.94 23.29 8.01
N LEU A 28 -16.49 22.24 7.41
CA LEU A 28 -17.81 21.70 7.73
C LEU A 28 -17.74 20.18 7.96
N ALA A 29 -17.17 19.74 9.07
CA ALA A 29 -17.28 18.35 9.49
C ALA A 29 -18.77 18.00 9.70
N ARG A 30 -19.26 17.04 8.93
CA ARG A 30 -20.67 16.62 8.93
C ARG A 30 -20.76 15.10 9.10
N PRO A 31 -21.91 14.57 9.55
CA PRO A 31 -22.17 13.15 9.48
C PRO A 31 -22.21 12.69 8.01
N VAL A 32 -21.32 11.77 7.66
CA VAL A 32 -21.22 11.14 6.33
C VAL A 32 -21.36 9.63 6.51
N ILE A 33 -22.10 8.98 5.61
CA ILE A 33 -22.22 7.53 5.56
C ILE A 33 -21.34 7.02 4.42
N GLU A 34 -20.41 6.14 4.76
CA GLU A 34 -19.52 5.44 3.86
C GLU A 34 -20.16 4.11 3.42
N VAL A 35 -20.29 3.90 2.11
CA VAL A 35 -20.83 2.66 1.52
C VAL A 35 -19.68 1.80 1.05
N VAL A 36 -19.38 0.74 1.79
CA VAL A 36 -18.21 -0.11 1.62
C VAL A 36 -18.61 -1.46 1.06
N GLU A 37 -17.89 -1.99 0.08
CA GLU A 37 -18.12 -3.34 -0.44
C GLU A 37 -17.46 -4.40 0.46
N PHE A 38 -18.18 -5.47 0.75
CA PHE A 38 -17.69 -6.64 1.47
C PHE A 38 -17.43 -7.80 0.50
N PRO A 39 -16.32 -8.55 0.64
CA PRO A 39 -15.29 -8.45 1.68
C PRO A 39 -14.15 -7.48 1.35
N SER A 40 -14.16 -6.85 0.17
CA SER A 40 -13.02 -6.06 -0.33
C SER A 40 -12.66 -4.86 0.57
N GLY A 41 -13.62 -4.33 1.33
CA GLY A 41 -13.45 -3.09 2.10
C GLY A 41 -13.40 -1.85 1.20
N LYS A 42 -13.76 -1.97 -0.08
CA LYS A 42 -13.68 -0.87 -1.05
C LYS A 42 -14.81 0.14 -0.80
N LEU A 43 -14.46 1.39 -0.53
CA LEU A 43 -15.42 2.48 -0.43
C LEU A 43 -15.97 2.83 -1.83
N THR A 44 -17.27 2.64 -2.04
CA THR A 44 -17.94 2.82 -3.35
C THR A 44 -18.72 4.12 -3.45
N HIS A 45 -19.35 4.55 -2.35
CA HIS A 45 -20.18 5.76 -2.33
C HIS A 45 -20.05 6.46 -0.98
N GLU A 46 -20.28 7.77 -0.99
CA GLU A 46 -20.51 8.59 0.19
C GLU A 46 -21.95 9.12 0.15
N MET A 47 -22.60 9.12 1.30
CA MET A 47 -23.92 9.73 1.46
C MET A 47 -23.86 10.80 2.54
N PHE A 48 -24.38 11.99 2.25
CA PHE A 48 -24.48 13.07 3.23
C PHE A 48 -25.68 13.96 2.96
N ALA A 49 -26.11 14.68 4.00
CA ALA A 49 -27.19 15.65 3.90
C ALA A 49 -26.65 16.99 3.35
N PHE A 50 -27.29 17.47 2.29
CA PHE A 50 -27.04 18.78 1.69
C PHE A 50 -28.31 19.62 1.77
N GLY A 51 -28.39 20.52 2.75
CA GLY A 51 -29.60 21.30 3.02
C GLY A 51 -30.74 20.39 3.46
N SER A 52 -31.79 20.30 2.65
CA SER A 52 -32.97 19.44 2.87
C SER A 52 -32.94 18.12 2.08
N GLU A 53 -31.90 17.88 1.29
CA GLU A 53 -31.80 16.72 0.41
C GLU A 53 -30.67 15.77 0.83
N ILE A 54 -30.77 14.49 0.46
CA ILE A 54 -29.73 13.49 0.65
C ILE A 54 -28.97 13.33 -0.66
N ALA A 55 -27.68 13.66 -0.66
CA ALA A 55 -26.80 13.44 -1.79
C ALA A 55 -26.13 12.06 -1.66
N VAL A 56 -26.16 11.29 -2.76
CA VAL A 56 -25.40 10.04 -2.90
C VAL A 56 -24.33 10.27 -3.95
N VAL A 57 -23.08 10.31 -3.52
CA VAL A 57 -21.94 10.60 -4.37
C VAL A 57 -21.19 9.31 -4.67
N PRO A 58 -21.14 8.86 -5.94
CA PRO A 58 -20.30 7.73 -6.30
C PRO A 58 -18.85 8.12 -6.09
N LEU A 59 -18.15 7.26 -5.38
CA LEU A 59 -16.69 7.27 -5.28
C LEU A 59 -16.08 6.32 -6.31
N GLU A 60 -16.86 5.56 -7.07
CA GLU A 60 -16.36 4.82 -8.23
C GLU A 60 -16.02 5.80 -9.36
N GLY A 61 -14.74 5.82 -9.75
CA GLY A 61 -14.09 6.91 -10.50
C GLY A 61 -13.18 7.80 -9.62
N ARG A 62 -13.38 7.75 -8.30
CA ARG A 62 -12.47 8.25 -7.24
C ARG A 62 -11.94 7.14 -6.34
N ALA A 63 -12.12 5.87 -6.73
CA ALA A 63 -11.37 4.70 -6.27
C ALA A 63 -9.91 4.73 -6.79
N ALA A 64 -9.39 5.95 -6.87
CA ALA A 64 -8.01 6.26 -6.92
C ALA A 64 -7.82 7.52 -6.05
N ALA A 65 -7.93 7.32 -4.75
CA ALA A 65 -7.05 7.97 -3.77
C ALA A 65 -5.56 7.59 -3.99
N THR A 66 -5.20 7.22 -5.23
CA THR A 66 -3.92 6.81 -5.78
C THR A 66 -3.75 7.35 -7.22
N GLU A 67 -4.73 8.06 -7.79
CA GLU A 67 -4.47 8.95 -8.94
C GLU A 67 -3.93 10.22 -8.31
N LEU A 68 -2.60 10.23 -8.13
CA LEU A 68 -1.87 11.45 -7.85
C LEU A 68 -2.42 12.52 -8.82
N SER A 69 -2.82 13.69 -8.29
CA SER A 69 -3.05 14.88 -9.13
C SER A 69 -1.94 14.95 -10.20
N PRO A 70 -2.19 15.36 -11.45
CA PRO A 70 -1.14 15.44 -12.47
C PRO A 70 0.14 16.16 -11.98
N VAL A 71 -0.01 17.11 -11.06
CA VAL A 71 1.11 17.76 -10.37
C VAL A 71 1.84 16.81 -9.42
N LYS A 72 1.10 16.02 -8.63
CA LYS A 72 1.65 15.02 -7.71
C LYS A 72 2.27 13.82 -8.45
N SER A 73 1.77 13.41 -9.61
CA SER A 73 2.41 12.34 -10.40
C SER A 73 3.75 12.81 -10.96
N MET A 74 3.79 14.01 -11.52
CA MET A 74 5.05 14.65 -11.93
C MET A 74 6.03 14.80 -10.75
N ALA A 75 5.54 15.21 -9.58
CA ALA A 75 6.36 15.31 -8.38
C ALA A 75 6.86 13.93 -7.92
N LYS A 76 6.01 12.88 -7.96
CA LYS A 76 6.40 11.50 -7.67
C LYS A 76 7.56 11.07 -8.56
N ASP A 77 7.41 11.22 -9.87
CA ASP A 77 8.40 10.79 -10.85
C ASP A 77 9.73 11.53 -10.63
N ARG A 78 9.65 12.84 -10.35
CA ARG A 78 10.84 13.63 -10.03
C ARG A 78 11.55 13.17 -8.76
N ILE A 79 10.80 12.88 -7.68
CA ILE A 79 11.38 12.39 -6.43
C ILE A 79 12.05 11.03 -6.64
N VAL A 80 11.38 10.11 -7.35
CA VAL A 80 11.93 8.78 -7.66
C VAL A 80 13.21 8.90 -8.49
N GLU A 81 13.24 9.79 -9.48
CA GLU A 81 14.42 10.03 -10.31
C GLU A 81 15.59 10.59 -9.49
N THR A 82 15.36 11.60 -8.64
CA THR A 82 16.40 12.18 -7.78
C THR A 82 16.97 11.14 -6.82
N VAL A 83 16.10 10.35 -6.17
CA VAL A 83 16.55 9.29 -5.25
C VAL A 83 17.37 8.23 -5.98
N ARG A 84 16.96 7.87 -7.20
CA ARG A 84 17.71 6.93 -8.05
C ARG A 84 19.07 7.48 -8.45
N GLN A 85 19.19 8.78 -8.75
CA GLN A 85 20.47 9.42 -9.09
C GLN A 85 21.44 9.46 -7.90
N TRP A 86 20.92 9.70 -6.69
CA TRP A 86 21.75 9.81 -5.49
C TRP A 86 22.20 8.47 -4.94
N VAL A 87 21.29 7.50 -4.84
CA VAL A 87 21.52 6.25 -4.09
C VAL A 87 21.46 5.02 -5.00
N GLY A 88 21.00 5.15 -6.24
CA GLY A 88 20.94 4.03 -7.19
C GLY A 88 19.87 3.00 -6.88
N VAL A 89 18.88 3.35 -6.05
CA VAL A 89 17.84 2.43 -5.58
C VAL A 89 16.48 2.81 -6.13
N GLU A 90 15.65 1.80 -6.37
CA GLU A 90 14.24 2.01 -6.63
C GLU A 90 13.50 2.23 -5.30
N CYS A 91 12.64 3.24 -5.28
CA CYS A 91 11.84 3.62 -4.13
C CYS A 91 10.41 3.89 -4.56
N GLN A 92 9.47 3.72 -3.64
CA GLN A 92 8.09 4.18 -3.84
C GLN A 92 7.85 5.45 -3.02
N VAL A 93 7.10 6.39 -3.58
CA VAL A 93 6.75 7.64 -2.90
C VAL A 93 5.25 7.69 -2.69
N ARG A 94 4.84 8.02 -1.47
CA ARG A 94 3.46 8.32 -1.09
C ARG A 94 3.38 9.74 -0.58
N PHE A 95 2.46 10.53 -1.11
CA PHE A 95 2.16 11.84 -0.55
C PHE A 95 1.22 11.69 0.65
N SER A 96 1.64 12.21 1.79
CA SER A 96 0.84 12.25 3.02
C SER A 96 0.03 13.55 3.11
N SER A 97 0.52 14.63 2.49
CA SER A 97 -0.20 15.88 2.27
C SER A 97 0.32 16.60 1.03
N ASP A 98 -0.12 17.83 0.76
CA ASP A 98 0.40 18.63 -0.36
C ASP A 98 1.87 19.03 -0.17
N ASN A 99 2.34 19.08 1.08
CA ASN A 99 3.71 19.50 1.41
C ASN A 99 4.52 18.43 2.16
N SER A 100 4.03 17.18 2.20
CA SER A 100 4.75 16.07 2.84
C SER A 100 4.61 14.77 2.07
N ALA A 101 5.71 14.01 2.01
CA ALA A 101 5.76 12.72 1.36
C ALA A 101 6.60 11.71 2.16
N THR A 102 6.17 10.45 2.12
CA THR A 102 6.90 9.30 2.65
C THR A 102 7.53 8.52 1.51
N ILE A 103 8.84 8.28 1.61
CA ILE A 103 9.63 7.48 0.69
C ILE A 103 9.83 6.10 1.32
N TYR A 104 9.34 5.07 0.64
CA TYR A 104 9.55 3.68 1.01
C TYR A 104 10.76 3.13 0.27
N ALA A 105 11.72 2.59 1.04
CA ALA A 105 12.98 2.09 0.52
C ALA A 105 13.39 0.75 1.19
N PRO A 106 14.35 0.02 0.61
CA PRO A 106 14.93 -1.17 1.24
C PRO A 106 15.58 -0.85 2.59
N LYS A 107 15.42 -1.74 3.59
CA LYS A 107 15.96 -1.54 4.96
C LYS A 107 17.46 -1.24 5.00
N ASN A 108 18.22 -1.90 4.14
CA ASN A 108 19.67 -1.71 4.02
C ASN A 108 20.06 -0.32 3.49
N MET A 109 19.14 0.42 2.89
CA MET A 109 19.39 1.70 2.22
C MET A 109 18.83 2.90 2.97
N ILE A 110 17.96 2.69 3.98
CA ILE A 110 17.40 3.77 4.80
C ILE A 110 18.50 4.61 5.43
N SER A 111 19.54 3.99 6.01
CA SER A 111 20.65 4.71 6.64
C SER A 111 21.43 5.58 5.65
N THR A 112 21.58 5.13 4.41
CA THR A 112 22.23 5.88 3.33
C THR A 112 21.36 7.06 2.88
N LEU A 113 20.05 6.84 2.72
CA LEU A 113 19.09 7.88 2.34
C LEU A 113 18.95 8.98 3.39
N VAL A 114 18.97 8.63 4.67
CA VAL A 114 18.93 9.61 5.78
C VAL A 114 20.28 10.33 5.92
N GLY A 115 21.39 9.59 5.79
CA GLY A 115 22.75 10.11 5.98
C GLY A 115 23.11 10.33 7.46
N ARG A 116 24.38 10.68 7.73
CA ARG A 116 24.84 10.97 9.10
C ARG A 116 24.11 12.19 9.65
N GLY A 117 23.39 12.02 10.76
CA GLY A 117 22.63 13.12 11.39
C GLY A 117 21.49 13.69 10.54
N GLY A 118 21.04 12.97 9.51
CA GLY A 118 19.97 13.45 8.63
C GLY A 118 20.40 14.45 7.56
N GLU A 119 21.71 14.60 7.31
CA GLU A 119 22.23 15.55 6.31
C GLU A 119 21.70 15.25 4.90
N ASN A 120 21.70 13.98 4.49
CA ASN A 120 21.31 13.57 3.15
C ASN A 120 19.82 13.79 2.88
N VAL A 121 18.96 13.45 3.85
CA VAL A 121 17.52 13.74 3.74
C VAL A 121 17.22 15.23 3.77
N LYS A 122 17.98 16.06 4.50
CA LYS A 122 17.82 17.53 4.47
C LYS A 122 18.18 18.09 3.11
N GLN A 123 19.25 17.60 2.50
CA GLN A 123 19.70 18.05 1.19
C GLN A 123 18.69 17.67 0.09
N LEU A 124 18.14 16.44 0.15
CA LEU A 124 17.04 16.01 -0.72
C LEU A 124 15.79 16.90 -0.55
N GLN A 125 15.41 17.24 0.69
CA GLN A 125 14.28 18.14 0.94
C GLN A 125 14.52 19.53 0.33
N ASN A 126 15.74 20.07 0.41
CA ASN A 126 16.09 21.36 -0.18
C ASN A 126 16.05 21.33 -1.72
N GLU A 127 16.56 20.25 -2.33
CA GLU A 127 16.56 20.08 -3.79
C GLU A 127 15.14 19.90 -4.35
N LEU A 128 14.25 19.28 -3.57
CA LEU A 128 12.85 19.06 -3.90
C LEU A 128 11.94 20.23 -3.47
N GLY A 129 12.51 21.41 -3.23
CA GLY A 129 11.75 22.64 -3.00
C GLY A 129 11.15 22.81 -1.60
N GLY A 130 11.74 22.14 -0.59
CA GLY A 130 11.30 22.24 0.81
C GLY A 130 10.18 21.28 1.20
N LEU A 131 9.89 20.28 0.36
CA LEU A 131 8.94 19.21 0.66
C LEU A 131 9.42 18.43 1.90
N ARG A 132 8.54 18.20 2.89
CA ARG A 132 8.91 17.41 4.07
C ARG A 132 8.96 15.93 3.72
N LEU A 133 10.13 15.31 3.86
CA LEU A 133 10.35 13.90 3.50
C LEU A 133 10.51 13.03 4.74
N SER A 134 9.71 11.97 4.82
CA SER A 134 9.88 10.86 5.75
C SER A 134 10.41 9.65 4.99
N ILE A 135 11.34 8.89 5.58
CA ILE A 135 11.91 7.69 4.96
C ILE A 135 11.55 6.48 5.81
N GLU A 136 10.88 5.50 5.21
CA GLU A 136 10.39 4.30 5.87
C GLU A 136 10.79 3.04 5.08
N SER A 137 10.66 1.88 5.72
CA SER A 137 10.92 0.61 5.07
C SER A 137 9.75 0.18 4.20
N PHE A 138 10.02 -0.57 3.12
CA PHE A 138 8.98 -1.32 2.42
C PHE A 138 8.14 -2.24 3.34
N ASP A 139 8.68 -2.69 4.47
CA ASP A 139 7.93 -3.51 5.43
C ASP A 139 6.82 -2.72 6.15
N ASP A 140 6.93 -1.38 6.21
CA ASP A 140 5.96 -0.48 6.84
C ASP A 140 4.98 0.13 5.80
N MET A 141 5.06 -0.34 4.56
CA MET A 141 4.23 0.14 3.46
C MET A 141 2.78 -0.36 3.63
N PRO A 142 1.76 0.50 3.49
CA PRO A 142 0.36 0.09 3.60
C PRO A 142 -0.03 -0.90 2.48
N ASP A 143 -0.84 -1.89 2.84
CA ASP A 143 -1.38 -2.90 1.92
C ASP A 143 -2.19 -2.22 0.79
N GLY A 144 -1.90 -2.58 -0.46
CA GLY A 144 -2.57 -2.05 -1.66
C GLY A 144 -1.72 -1.16 -2.56
N MET A 145 -0.45 -0.91 -2.22
CA MET A 145 0.48 -0.14 -3.04
C MET A 145 1.42 -1.08 -3.83
N GLU A 146 1.66 -0.81 -5.12
CA GLU A 146 2.60 -1.60 -5.92
C GLU A 146 4.04 -1.43 -5.42
N GLN A 147 4.68 -2.56 -5.05
CA GLN A 147 6.10 -2.58 -4.73
C GLN A 147 6.92 -2.55 -6.02
N PRO A 148 7.83 -1.56 -6.20
CA PRO A 148 8.75 -1.58 -7.32
C PRO A 148 9.72 -2.75 -7.16
N ASN A 149 9.73 -3.64 -8.16
CA ASN A 149 10.57 -4.83 -8.27
C ASN A 149 10.65 -5.74 -7.03
N ARG A 150 9.92 -6.85 -7.06
CA ARG A 150 10.05 -8.01 -6.14
C ARG A 150 11.45 -8.65 -6.08
N PHE A 151 12.41 -8.18 -6.89
CA PHE A 151 13.73 -8.79 -7.06
C PHE A 151 14.71 -8.50 -5.91
N TRP A 152 14.48 -7.45 -5.12
CA TRP A 152 15.36 -7.10 -3.99
C TRP A 152 15.13 -7.93 -2.72
N ASN A 153 14.11 -8.80 -2.72
CA ASN A 153 13.84 -9.70 -1.60
C ASN A 153 14.55 -11.05 -1.73
N ASP A 154 15.80 -11.03 -2.22
CA ASP A 154 16.68 -12.19 -2.15
C ASP A 154 17.72 -11.99 -1.05
N GLY A 155 17.66 -12.86 -0.03
CA GLY A 155 18.63 -12.89 1.05
C GLY A 155 18.07 -12.68 2.46
N ARG A 156 17.16 -13.56 2.89
CA ARG A 156 17.07 -14.19 4.24
C ARG A 156 15.63 -14.62 4.58
N LYS A 157 15.01 -15.45 3.72
CA LYS A 157 14.14 -16.48 4.31
C LYS A 157 15.05 -17.43 5.06
N LYS A 158 15.02 -17.35 6.40
CA LYS A 158 15.53 -18.39 7.30
C LYS A 158 15.04 -19.73 6.75
N GLY A 159 15.98 -20.49 6.19
CA GLY A 159 15.72 -21.84 5.75
C GLY A 159 15.39 -22.69 6.98
N ASN A 160 14.13 -23.10 7.10
CA ASN A 160 13.81 -24.37 7.74
C ASN A 160 14.21 -25.47 6.76
N ALA A 161 15.52 -25.68 6.62
CA ALA A 161 16.15 -26.63 5.69
C ALA A 161 16.85 -27.76 6.48
N TRP A 162 16.25 -28.20 7.59
CA TRP A 162 16.69 -29.36 8.36
C TRP A 162 15.48 -30.13 8.91
N GLU A 163 14.70 -30.77 8.05
CA GLU A 163 13.96 -31.96 8.44
C GLU A 163 13.92 -32.93 7.26
N ASN A 164 14.72 -33.97 7.37
CA ASN A 164 15.00 -34.97 6.34
C ASN A 164 14.22 -36.25 6.66
N PRO A 165 13.10 -36.60 5.99
CA PRO A 165 12.40 -37.84 6.31
C PRO A 165 12.84 -38.95 5.35
N ARG A 166 14.14 -39.25 5.28
CA ARG A 166 14.63 -40.44 4.56
C ARG A 166 15.81 -41.08 5.26
N ARG A 167 15.50 -41.91 6.26
CA ARG A 167 16.13 -43.22 6.52
C ARG A 167 15.51 -43.88 7.75
N LYS A 168 14.52 -44.75 7.53
CA LYS A 168 14.28 -45.89 8.43
C LYS A 168 14.14 -47.13 7.56
N GLY A 169 15.16 -47.99 7.65
CA GLY A 169 15.34 -49.15 6.81
C GLY A 169 14.24 -50.18 7.01
N LYS A 170 13.73 -50.72 5.90
CA LYS A 170 13.00 -51.98 5.89
C LYS A 170 14.02 -53.11 5.84
N SER A 171 14.19 -53.80 6.96
CA SER A 171 14.82 -55.11 7.02
C SER A 171 13.87 -56.16 6.43
N ALA A 172 14.46 -57.31 6.07
CA ALA A 172 13.82 -58.58 5.73
C ALA A 172 13.16 -58.70 4.35
N ARG A 173 13.98 -59.12 3.38
CA ARG A 173 13.54 -59.99 2.28
C ARG A 173 14.34 -61.29 2.39
N ARG A 174 13.65 -62.45 2.45
CA ARG A 174 13.96 -63.72 1.74
C ARG A 174 13.76 -65.01 2.57
N GLN A 175 12.52 -65.53 2.53
CA GLN A 175 12.18 -66.94 2.40
C GLN A 175 11.15 -66.97 1.24
N GLN A 176 11.10 -67.85 0.26
CA GLN A 176 11.75 -69.11 -0.08
C GLN A 176 11.44 -69.29 -1.58
N ARG A 177 12.43 -69.67 -2.42
CA ARG A 177 12.18 -70.03 -3.83
C ARG A 177 11.81 -71.52 -3.87
N LYS A 178 10.67 -71.85 -4.48
CA LYS A 178 10.37 -73.19 -4.98
C LYS A 178 11.35 -73.53 -6.10
N ARG A 179 12.00 -74.68 -6.01
CA ARG A 179 12.09 -75.72 -7.04
C ARG A 179 12.51 -77.02 -6.39
#